data_AF-A0A1D6HZ48-F1
#
_entry.id   AF-A0A1D6HZ48-F1
#
_cell.length_a   1.000
_cell.length_b   1.000
_cell.length_c   1.000
_cell.angle_alpha   90.00
_cell.angle_beta   90.00
_cell.angle_gamma   90.00
#
_symmetry.space_group_name_H-M   'P 1'
#
loop_
_entity.id
_entity.type
_entity.pdbx_description
1 polymer ?
#
loop_
_entity_poly.entity_id
_entity_poly.type
_entity_poly.pdbx_seq_one_letter_code
_entity_poly.pdbx_strand_id
1 'polypeptide(L)'
;MAPLLTLDALLFHMIGGQMKRFAKARKDLLVAVNEIVRHMFDEIDYILEGKNAERFATLYSHGSSGVNSEASTSIKVPKVYWNYTCKTILTLEWIDGIKLTDAERISKANLNRKRMIDEGLYCSLRQLLEEGFFHADPHPGNLVATEGGSLAYFDFGMMGDIPRHYRVGLIQMLNYFCTFQLNKLSIFW
;
A
#
# COMPACT_ATOMS: atom_id res chain seq x y z
N MET A 1 -19.48 -17.50 5.26
CA MET A 1 -18.44 -16.51 5.61
C MET A 1 -19.04 -15.25 6.22
N ALA A 2 -19.90 -14.51 5.50
CA ALA A 2 -20.57 -13.30 6.01
C ALA A 2 -21.20 -13.37 7.43
N PRO A 3 -21.93 -14.44 7.82
CA PRO A 3 -22.54 -14.50 9.17
C PRO A 3 -21.53 -14.70 10.30
N LEU A 4 -20.40 -15.37 10.04
CA LEU A 4 -19.31 -15.53 11.02
C LEU A 4 -18.57 -14.20 11.23
N LEU A 5 -18.27 -13.47 10.15
CA LEU A 5 -17.64 -12.15 10.26
C LEU A 5 -18.53 -11.13 10.97
N THR A 6 -19.85 -11.21 10.76
CA THR A 6 -20.80 -10.33 11.45
C THR A 6 -20.84 -10.65 12.95
N LEU A 7 -20.67 -11.93 13.33
CA LEU A 7 -20.54 -12.33 14.72
C LEU A 7 -19.22 -11.79 15.32
N ASP A 8 -18.11 -11.89 14.60
CA ASP A 8 -16.83 -11.35 15.04
C ASP A 8 -16.90 -9.82 15.22
N ALA A 9 -17.49 -9.10 14.25
CA ALA A 9 -17.75 -7.67 14.36
C ALA A 9 -18.62 -7.34 15.59
N LEU A 10 -19.69 -8.12 15.84
CA LEU A 10 -20.53 -7.96 17.03
C LEU A 10 -19.72 -8.15 18.31
N LEU A 11 -18.86 -9.17 18.37
CA LEU A 11 -17.97 -9.42 19.51
C LEU A 11 -16.99 -8.26 19.73
N PHE A 12 -16.38 -7.72 18.67
CA PHE A 12 -15.53 -6.53 18.77
C PHE A 12 -16.28 -5.32 19.31
N HIS A 13 -17.51 -5.08 18.84
CA HIS A 13 -18.37 -4.02 19.35
C HIS A 13 -18.76 -4.22 20.82
N MET A 14 -19.09 -5.45 21.22
CA MET A 14 -19.43 -5.79 22.60
C MET A 14 -18.24 -5.60 23.54
N ILE A 15 -17.06 -6.06 23.14
CA ILE A 15 -15.80 -5.91 23.91
C ILE A 15 -15.43 -4.43 24.01
N GLY A 16 -15.48 -3.67 22.91
CA GLY A 16 -15.23 -2.23 22.91
C GLY A 16 -16.20 -1.46 23.83
N GLY A 17 -17.48 -1.84 23.81
CA GLY A 17 -18.50 -1.28 24.70
C GLY A 17 -18.25 -1.59 26.18
N GLN A 18 -17.85 -2.82 26.51
CA GLN A 18 -17.48 -3.22 27.87
C GLN A 18 -16.20 -2.51 28.34
N MET A 19 -15.17 -2.43 27.50
CA MET A 19 -13.92 -1.73 27.81
C MET A 19 -14.15 -0.24 28.05
N LYS A 20 -15.03 0.42 27.29
CA LYS A 20 -15.44 1.80 27.57
C LYS A 20 -16.05 1.97 28.97
N ARG A 21 -16.83 0.97 29.41
CA ARG A 21 -17.53 0.98 30.70
C ARG A 21 -16.61 0.71 31.89
N PHE A 22 -15.61 -0.16 31.72
CA PHE A 22 -14.67 -0.54 32.79
C PHE A 22 -13.40 0.32 32.85
N ALA A 23 -12.91 0.84 31.72
CA ALA A 23 -11.61 1.50 31.66
C ALA A 23 -11.65 3.03 31.73
N LYS A 24 -12.83 3.67 31.88
CA LYS A 24 -12.99 5.13 31.71
C LYS A 24 -12.33 5.61 30.39
N ALA A 25 -12.27 4.72 29.39
CA ALA A 25 -11.49 4.92 28.18
C ALA A 25 -12.11 6.03 27.34
N ARG A 26 -11.25 6.86 26.74
CA ARG A 26 -11.62 8.02 25.93
C ARG A 26 -12.61 7.63 24.81
N LYS A 27 -13.37 8.62 24.34
CA LYS A 27 -14.36 8.48 23.23
C LYS A 27 -13.78 7.80 21.99
N ASP A 28 -12.46 7.83 21.82
CA ASP A 28 -11.71 7.36 20.67
C ASP A 28 -11.70 5.82 20.49
N LEU A 29 -11.96 5.04 21.56
CA LEU A 29 -11.95 3.57 21.46
C LEU A 29 -13.02 3.02 20.52
N LEU A 30 -14.21 3.62 20.53
CA LEU A 30 -15.29 3.20 19.63
C LEU A 30 -14.99 3.57 18.17
N VAL A 31 -14.27 4.68 17.94
CA VAL A 31 -13.84 5.08 16.60
C VAL A 31 -12.84 4.06 16.06
N ALA A 32 -11.85 3.65 16.87
CA ALA A 32 -10.90 2.61 16.50
C ALA A 32 -11.58 1.27 16.19
N VAL A 33 -12.55 0.85 17.02
CA VAL A 33 -13.32 -0.39 16.78
C VAL A 33 -14.11 -0.31 15.48
N ASN A 34 -14.77 0.81 15.21
CA ASN A 34 -15.50 1.00 13.96
C ASN A 34 -14.58 0.91 12.74
N GLU A 35 -13.38 1.49 12.81
CA GLU A 35 -12.43 1.45 11.70
C GLU A 35 -11.91 0.02 11.46
N ILE A 36 -11.58 -0.72 12.53
CA ILE A 36 -11.18 -2.12 12.44
C ILE A 36 -12.28 -2.97 11.79
N VAL A 37 -13.53 -2.83 12.25
CA VAL A 37 -14.66 -3.56 11.69
C VAL A 37 -14.86 -3.20 10.22
N ARG A 38 -14.75 -1.92 9.86
CA ARG A 38 -14.86 -1.46 8.47
C ARG A 38 -13.79 -2.12 7.60
N HIS A 39 -12.53 -2.12 8.05
CA HIS A 39 -11.43 -2.75 7.32
C HIS A 39 -11.62 -4.27 7.16
N MET A 40 -12.12 -4.98 8.18
CA MET A 40 -12.43 -6.40 8.07
C MET A 40 -13.44 -6.71 6.96
N PHE A 41 -14.44 -5.84 6.76
CA PHE A 41 -15.41 -6.00 5.68
C PHE A 41 -14.83 -5.62 4.30
N ASP A 42 -13.97 -4.60 4.24
CA ASP A 42 -13.29 -4.21 2.99
C ASP A 42 -12.32 -5.32 2.53
N GLU A 43 -11.60 -5.98 3.45
CA GLU A 43 -10.65 -7.08 3.15
C GLU A 43 -11.30 -8.34 2.56
N ILE A 44 -12.58 -8.59 2.84
CA ILE A 44 -13.27 -9.79 2.34
C ILE A 44 -13.99 -9.59 1.01
N ASP A 45 -13.99 -8.38 0.45
CA ASP A 45 -14.57 -8.11 -0.88
C ASP A 45 -13.47 -8.12 -1.95
N TYR A 46 -13.17 -9.31 -2.48
CA TYR A 46 -12.14 -9.46 -3.52
C TYR A 46 -12.48 -8.78 -4.86
N ILE A 47 -13.75 -8.38 -5.07
CA ILE A 47 -14.08 -7.52 -6.22
C ILE A 47 -13.54 -6.12 -5.99
N LEU A 48 -13.60 -5.60 -4.76
CA LEU A 48 -13.01 -4.32 -4.41
C LEU A 48 -11.50 -4.36 -4.54
N GLU A 49 -10.84 -5.41 -4.01
CA GLU A 49 -9.40 -5.60 -4.15
C GLU A 49 -8.96 -5.66 -5.62
N GLY A 50 -9.66 -6.41 -6.46
CA GLY A 50 -9.36 -6.46 -7.90
C GLY A 50 -9.48 -5.09 -8.59
N LYS A 51 -10.48 -4.27 -8.22
CA LYS A 51 -10.64 -2.91 -8.76
C LYS A 51 -9.53 -1.99 -8.28
N ASN A 52 -9.14 -2.13 -7.01
CA ASN A 52 -8.02 -1.41 -6.44
C ASN A 52 -6.71 -1.75 -7.18
N ALA A 53 -6.48 -3.03 -7.49
CA ALA A 53 -5.32 -3.47 -8.27
C ALA A 53 -5.28 -2.82 -9.65
N GLU A 54 -6.38 -2.81 -10.40
CA GLU A 54 -6.44 -2.17 -11.72
C GLU A 54 -6.24 -0.65 -11.66
N ARG A 55 -6.84 0.01 -10.66
CA ARG A 55 -6.63 1.44 -10.41
C ARG A 55 -5.16 1.74 -10.09
N PHE A 56 -4.55 0.93 -9.24
CA PHE A 56 -3.13 1.05 -8.89
C PHE A 56 -2.23 0.86 -10.12
N ALA A 57 -2.51 -0.17 -10.94
CA ALA A 57 -1.80 -0.41 -12.18
C ALA A 57 -1.88 0.80 -13.13
N THR A 58 -3.07 1.37 -13.29
CA THR A 58 -3.29 2.53 -14.16
C THR A 58 -2.49 3.75 -13.70
N LEU A 59 -2.38 3.96 -12.39
CA LEU A 59 -1.68 5.13 -11.83
C LEU A 59 -0.16 4.94 -11.81
N TYR A 60 0.33 3.73 -11.50
CA TYR A 60 1.73 3.51 -11.12
C TYR A 60 2.52 2.54 -12.01
N SER A 61 1.87 1.71 -12.84
CA SER A 61 2.58 0.76 -13.71
C SER A 61 3.05 1.34 -15.04
N HIS A 62 2.58 2.53 -15.44
CA HIS A 62 3.14 3.21 -16.60
C HIS A 62 4.48 3.84 -16.22
N GLY A 63 5.54 3.35 -16.88
CA GLY A 63 6.92 3.62 -16.57
C GLY A 63 7.19 5.07 -16.21
N SER A 64 7.96 5.24 -15.13
CA SER A 64 8.63 6.48 -14.72
C SER A 64 9.10 7.22 -15.98
N SER A 65 8.26 8.14 -16.44
CA SER A 65 8.50 8.97 -17.62
C SER A 65 9.43 10.08 -17.17
N GLY A 66 10.66 9.68 -16.87
CA GLY A 66 11.75 10.51 -16.42
C GLY A 66 13.04 9.92 -16.96
N VAL A 67 13.36 10.30 -18.20
CA VAL A 67 14.71 10.35 -18.79
C VAL A 67 15.65 9.21 -18.36
N ASN A 68 15.56 8.07 -19.06
CA ASN A 68 16.68 7.30 -19.61
C ASN A 68 16.20 5.87 -19.95
N SER A 69 16.08 5.60 -21.24
CA SER A 69 15.64 4.35 -21.85
C SER A 69 16.66 3.22 -21.69
N GLU A 70 16.94 2.79 -20.46
CA GLU A 70 17.65 1.54 -20.17
C GLU A 70 16.81 0.67 -19.23
N ALA A 71 16.25 -0.41 -19.79
CA ALA A 71 15.49 -1.48 -19.12
C ALA A 71 14.74 -0.99 -17.88
N SER A 72 13.59 -0.34 -18.09
CA SER A 72 12.79 0.29 -17.05
C SER A 72 12.27 -0.76 -16.06
N THR A 73 13.02 -0.98 -14.99
CA THR A 73 12.53 -1.49 -13.70
C THR A 73 11.32 -0.64 -13.34
N SER A 74 10.14 -1.25 -13.36
CA SER A 74 8.86 -0.56 -13.14
C SER A 74 8.04 -1.28 -12.08
N ILE A 75 6.97 -0.63 -11.62
CA ILE A 75 5.97 -1.22 -10.74
C ILE A 75 5.08 -2.14 -11.58
N LYS A 76 5.09 -3.43 -11.28
CA LYS A 76 4.25 -4.42 -11.96
C LYS A 76 3.05 -4.77 -11.08
N VAL A 77 1.88 -4.84 -11.70
CA VAL A 77 0.66 -5.32 -11.07
C VAL A 77 0.15 -6.50 -11.90
N PRO A 78 -0.21 -7.64 -11.28
CA PRO A 78 -0.86 -8.74 -11.98
C PRO A 78 -2.16 -8.30 -12.65
N LYS A 79 -2.38 -8.73 -13.89
CA LYS A 79 -3.70 -8.56 -14.52
C LYS A 79 -4.76 -9.35 -13.75
N VAL A 80 -5.92 -8.72 -13.52
CA VAL A 80 -7.09 -9.39 -12.92
C VAL A 80 -7.86 -10.16 -14.01
N TYR A 81 -8.20 -11.42 -13.75
CA TYR A 81 -9.07 -12.21 -14.63
C TYR A 81 -10.51 -12.20 -14.14
N TRP A 82 -11.26 -11.16 -14.50
CA TRP A 82 -12.64 -10.92 -14.03
C TRP A 82 -13.62 -12.07 -14.25
N ASN A 83 -13.46 -12.86 -15.31
CA ASN A 83 -14.31 -14.03 -15.57
C ASN A 83 -14.18 -15.13 -14.50
N TYR A 84 -13.10 -15.12 -13.73
CA TYR A 84 -12.81 -16.07 -12.65
C TYR A 84 -12.72 -15.39 -11.27
N THR A 85 -13.04 -14.09 -11.19
CA THR A 85 -13.04 -13.32 -9.94
C THR A 85 -14.47 -13.14 -9.45
N CYS A 86 -14.68 -13.39 -8.16
CA CYS A 86 -15.92 -13.14 -7.47
C CYS A 86 -15.63 -12.58 -6.07
N LYS A 87 -16.65 -12.33 -5.24
CA LYS A 87 -16.45 -11.75 -3.90
C LYS A 87 -15.53 -12.58 -2.99
N THR A 88 -15.42 -13.88 -3.22
CA THR A 88 -14.65 -14.79 -2.35
C THR A 88 -13.44 -15.43 -3.04
N ILE A 89 -13.22 -15.15 -4.34
CA ILE A 89 -12.06 -15.64 -5.09
C ILE A 89 -11.51 -14.51 -5.96
N LEU A 90 -10.24 -14.15 -5.77
CA LEU A 90 -9.50 -13.23 -6.64
C LEU A 90 -8.57 -14.04 -7.56
N THR A 91 -8.75 -13.92 -8.88
CA THR A 91 -7.88 -14.60 -9.86
C THR A 91 -6.99 -13.60 -10.57
N LEU A 92 -5.68 -13.79 -10.47
CA LEU A 92 -4.63 -12.87 -10.97
C LEU A 92 -3.68 -13.55 -11.98
N GLU A 93 -3.00 -12.76 -12.79
CA GLU A 93 -1.82 -13.15 -13.57
C GLU A 93 -0.77 -13.80 -12.67
N TRP A 94 -0.31 -14.99 -13.06
CA TRP A 94 0.85 -15.60 -12.43
C TRP A 94 2.10 -14.81 -12.81
N ILE A 95 2.86 -14.39 -11.80
CA ILE A 95 4.14 -13.69 -11.98
C ILE A 95 5.19 -14.44 -11.18
N ASP A 96 6.21 -14.93 -11.89
CA ASP A 96 7.40 -15.48 -11.27
C ASP A 96 8.25 -14.36 -10.66
N GLY A 97 8.57 -14.51 -9.38
CA GLY A 97 9.32 -13.50 -8.67
C GLY A 97 10.08 -14.04 -7.46
N ILE A 98 11.10 -13.30 -7.07
CA ILE A 98 11.95 -13.55 -5.91
C ILE A 98 11.51 -12.60 -4.81
N LYS A 99 11.22 -13.12 -3.61
CA LYS A 99 10.87 -12.28 -2.46
C LYS A 99 12.01 -11.30 -2.17
N LEU A 100 11.68 -10.03 -1.90
CA LEU A 100 12.67 -9.00 -1.60
C LEU A 100 13.55 -9.30 -0.37
N THR A 101 13.05 -10.16 0.52
CA THR A 101 13.78 -10.64 1.71
C THR A 101 14.87 -11.67 1.39
N ASP A 102 14.82 -12.31 0.22
CA ASP A 102 15.77 -13.35 -0.20
C ASP A 102 16.94 -12.73 -0.96
N ALA A 103 17.90 -12.19 -0.19
CA ALA A 103 19.08 -11.52 -0.75
C ALA A 103 19.95 -12.46 -1.60
N GLU A 104 20.00 -13.74 -1.27
CA GLU A 104 20.83 -14.72 -1.97
C GLU A 104 20.31 -14.98 -3.38
N ARG A 105 19.00 -15.21 -3.53
CA ARG A 105 18.38 -15.43 -4.85
C ARG A 105 18.42 -14.18 -5.71
N ILE A 106 18.22 -12.99 -5.12
CA ILE A 106 18.33 -11.71 -5.83
C ILE A 106 19.75 -11.53 -6.38
N SER A 107 20.77 -11.82 -5.57
CA SER A 107 22.17 -11.74 -6.01
C SER A 107 22.48 -12.74 -7.11
N LYS A 108 21.97 -13.98 -7.02
CA LYS A 108 22.13 -15.02 -8.04
C LYS A 108 21.44 -14.66 -9.36
N ALA A 109 20.30 -13.98 -9.29
CA ALA A 109 19.57 -13.48 -10.45
C ALA A 109 20.17 -12.17 -11.03
N ASN A 110 21.28 -11.68 -10.46
CA ASN A 110 21.94 -10.43 -10.86
C ASN A 110 21.00 -9.21 -10.85
N LEU A 111 20.01 -9.22 -9.94
CA LEU A 111 19.02 -8.15 -9.82
C LEU A 111 19.54 -7.03 -8.91
N ASN A 112 19.35 -5.79 -9.34
CA ASN A 112 19.72 -4.63 -8.53
C ASN A 112 18.67 -4.35 -7.45
N ARG A 113 18.89 -4.91 -6.25
CA ARG A 113 18.03 -4.71 -5.08
C ARG A 113 17.81 -3.24 -4.74
N LYS A 114 18.86 -2.43 -4.82
CA LYS A 114 18.80 -1.01 -4.46
C LYS A 114 17.86 -0.26 -5.39
N ARG A 115 17.96 -0.51 -6.70
CA ARG A 115 17.06 0.07 -7.70
C ARG A 115 15.59 -0.25 -7.42
N MET A 116 15.27 -1.49 -7.02
CA MET A 116 13.90 -1.87 -6.68
C MET A 116 13.37 -1.17 -5.42
N ILE A 117 14.23 -0.97 -4.42
CA ILE A 117 13.88 -0.19 -3.22
C ILE A 117 13.62 1.28 -3.61
N ASP A 118 14.47 1.85 -4.46
CA ASP A 118 14.33 3.23 -4.93
C ASP A 118 13.02 3.42 -5.72
N GLU A 119 12.65 2.48 -6.60
CA GLU A 119 11.36 2.51 -7.31
C GLU A 119 10.16 2.36 -6.36
N GLY A 120 10.24 1.44 -5.39
CA GLY A 120 9.18 1.26 -4.38
C GLY A 120 8.99 2.52 -3.52
N LEU A 121 10.09 3.20 -3.17
CA LEU A 121 10.06 4.47 -2.46
C LEU A 121 9.46 5.59 -3.32
N TYR A 122 9.87 5.70 -4.59
CA TYR A 122 9.31 6.68 -5.53
C TYR A 122 7.80 6.47 -5.72
N CYS A 123 7.37 5.22 -5.92
CA CYS A 123 5.97 4.85 -6.01
C CYS A 123 5.20 5.27 -4.74
N SER A 124 5.74 4.99 -3.55
CA SER A 124 5.12 5.34 -2.28
C SER A 124 4.99 6.87 -2.09
N LEU A 125 6.01 7.64 -2.47
CA LEU A 125 5.94 9.10 -2.43
C LEU A 125 4.92 9.65 -3.43
N ARG A 126 4.86 9.08 -4.64
CA ARG A 126 3.89 9.45 -5.67
C ARG A 126 2.45 9.19 -5.22
N GLN A 127 2.21 8.07 -4.54
CA GLN A 127 0.92 7.78 -3.91
C GLN A 127 0.52 8.86 -2.90
N LEU A 128 1.42 9.26 -2.01
CA LEU A 128 1.11 10.20 -0.93
C LEU A 128 0.99 11.65 -1.41
N LEU A 129 1.85 12.08 -2.33
CA LEU A 129 2.02 13.49 -2.67
C LEU A 129 1.31 13.87 -3.97
N GLU A 130 1.33 13.01 -4.99
CA GLU A 130 0.89 13.35 -6.35
C GLU A 130 -0.52 12.85 -6.68
N GLU A 131 -0.78 11.55 -6.50
CA GLU A 131 -2.04 10.93 -6.92
C GLU A 131 -3.06 10.89 -5.78
N GLY A 132 -2.60 10.55 -4.57
CA GLY A 132 -3.45 10.40 -3.37
C GLY A 132 -4.08 9.02 -3.21
N PHE A 133 -3.96 8.12 -4.18
CA PHE A 133 -4.40 6.74 -4.02
C PHE A 133 -3.25 5.91 -3.42
N PHE A 134 -3.33 5.57 -2.14
CA PHE A 134 -2.20 4.98 -1.42
C PHE A 134 -2.49 3.58 -0.89
N HIS A 135 -1.44 2.78 -0.82
CA HIS A 135 -1.42 1.49 -0.16
C HIS A 135 -1.15 1.71 1.33
N ALA A 136 -2.10 1.35 2.19
CA ALA A 136 -2.03 1.61 3.62
C ALA A 136 -1.12 0.61 4.37
N ASP A 137 -0.98 -0.62 3.86
CA ASP A 137 -0.07 -1.63 4.43
C ASP A 137 0.78 -2.36 3.37
N PRO A 138 1.77 -1.71 2.74
CA PRO A 138 2.63 -2.35 1.74
C PRO A 138 3.64 -3.28 2.42
N HIS A 139 3.18 -4.44 2.88
CA HIS A 139 4.01 -5.42 3.56
C HIS A 139 5.01 -6.07 2.59
N PRO A 140 6.31 -6.24 2.94
CA PRO A 140 7.32 -6.84 2.06
C PRO A 140 6.98 -8.24 1.56
N GLY A 141 6.09 -8.96 2.26
CA GLY A 141 5.60 -10.28 1.86
C GLY A 141 4.74 -10.27 0.58
N ASN A 142 4.14 -9.12 0.25
CA ASN A 142 3.28 -8.94 -0.93
C ASN A 142 4.04 -8.34 -2.13
N LEU A 143 5.36 -8.21 -1.98
CA LEU A 143 6.26 -7.63 -2.97
C LEU A 143 7.27 -8.66 -3.46
N VAL A 144 7.41 -8.80 -4.77
CA VAL A 144 8.43 -9.66 -5.37
C VAL A 144 9.20 -8.94 -6.47
N ALA A 145 10.47 -9.30 -6.60
CA ALA A 145 11.32 -8.92 -7.70
C ALA A 145 11.11 -9.88 -8.87
N THR A 146 10.68 -9.37 -10.03
CA THR A 146 10.60 -10.16 -11.26
C THR A 146 11.98 -10.32 -11.90
N GLU A 147 12.16 -11.35 -12.75
CA GLU A 147 13.44 -11.53 -13.48
C GLU A 147 13.77 -10.35 -14.39
N GLY A 148 12.76 -9.66 -14.91
CA GLY A 148 12.93 -8.40 -15.67
C GLY A 148 13.34 -7.19 -14.81
N GLY A 149 13.57 -7.40 -13.52
CA GLY A 149 13.97 -6.36 -12.57
C GLY A 149 12.85 -5.40 -12.18
N SER A 150 11.59 -5.71 -12.47
CA SER A 150 10.42 -4.93 -12.00
C SER A 150 9.98 -5.37 -10.61
N LEU A 151 9.39 -4.45 -9.84
CA LEU A 151 8.84 -4.69 -8.51
C LEU A 151 7.34 -4.98 -8.62
N ALA A 152 6.93 -6.23 -8.37
CA ALA A 152 5.54 -6.66 -8.48
C ALA A 152 4.80 -6.62 -7.14
N TYR A 153 3.59 -6.07 -7.15
CA TYR A 153 2.67 -5.95 -6.00
C TYR A 153 1.51 -6.94 -6.13
N PHE A 154 1.12 -7.61 -5.05
CA PHE A 154 0.04 -8.61 -5.07
C PHE A 154 -1.15 -8.33 -4.16
N ASP A 155 -1.00 -7.49 -3.15
CA ASP A 155 -2.06 -7.16 -2.20
C ASP A 155 -2.54 -5.75 -2.49
N PHE A 156 -3.86 -5.59 -2.61
CA PHE A 156 -4.51 -4.30 -2.78
C PHE A 156 -5.78 -4.20 -1.92
N GLY A 157 -5.84 -5.00 -0.85
CA GLY A 157 -6.98 -5.04 0.07
C GLY A 157 -7.09 -3.75 0.87
N MET A 158 -5.94 -3.18 1.26
CA MET A 158 -5.86 -1.95 2.05
C MET A 158 -5.41 -0.75 1.21
N MET A 159 -6.33 -0.20 0.43
CA MET A 159 -6.12 1.02 -0.34
C MET A 159 -6.99 2.17 0.16
N GLY A 160 -6.48 3.40 0.07
CA GLY A 160 -7.20 4.59 0.49
C GLY A 160 -6.96 5.79 -0.42
N ASP A 161 -7.80 6.81 -0.26
CA ASP A 161 -7.69 8.08 -0.97
C ASP A 161 -7.34 9.21 0.01
N ILE A 162 -6.33 10.01 -0.34
CA ILE A 162 -5.94 11.22 0.38
C ILE A 162 -6.46 12.43 -0.41
N PRO A 163 -7.43 13.18 0.14
CA PRO A 163 -7.92 14.39 -0.48
C PRO A 163 -6.80 15.39 -0.77
N ARG A 164 -6.90 16.10 -1.90
CA ARG A 164 -5.86 17.03 -2.38
C ARG A 164 -5.42 18.05 -1.33
N HIS A 165 -6.33 18.58 -0.52
CA HIS A 165 -6.00 19.58 0.50
C HIS A 165 -5.07 19.02 1.59
N TYR A 166 -5.24 17.75 2.00
CA TYR A 166 -4.30 17.08 2.89
C TYR A 166 -2.95 16.86 2.22
N ARG A 167 -2.92 16.49 0.93
CA ARG A 167 -1.66 16.32 0.18
C ARG A 167 -0.87 17.61 0.06
N VAL A 168 -1.54 18.73 -0.25
CA VAL A 168 -0.90 20.05 -0.28
C VAL A 168 -0.33 20.40 1.10
N GLY A 169 -1.07 20.12 2.18
CA GLY A 169 -0.59 20.31 3.55
C GLY A 169 0.66 19.47 3.86
N LEU A 170 0.68 18.19 3.45
CA LEU A 170 1.85 17.31 3.60
C LEU A 170 3.07 17.83 2.84
N ILE A 171 2.89 18.27 1.59
CA ILE A 171 3.97 18.85 0.77
C ILE A 171 4.52 20.11 1.44
N GLN A 172 3.64 21.00 1.93
CA GLN A 172 4.06 22.19 2.67
C GLN A 172 4.85 21.84 3.92
N MET A 173 4.36 20.91 4.74
CA MET A 173 5.05 20.45 5.94
C MET A 173 6.44 19.89 5.62
N LEU A 174 6.55 19.03 4.60
CA LEU A 174 7.83 18.47 4.16
C LEU A 174 8.79 19.56 3.67
N ASN A 175 8.29 20.52 2.89
CA ASN A 175 9.09 21.66 2.43
C ASN A 175 9.62 22.47 3.62
N TYR A 176 8.76 22.84 4.56
CA TYR A 176 9.18 23.54 5.79
C TYR A 176 10.22 22.76 6.57
N PHE A 177 10.03 21.45 6.75
CA PHE A 177 10.98 20.61 7.47
C PHE A 177 12.36 20.59 6.79
N CYS A 178 12.40 20.38 5.47
CA CYS A 178 13.64 20.38 4.70
C CYS A 178 14.33 21.75 4.69
N THR A 179 13.60 22.84 4.45
CA THR A 179 14.16 24.20 4.47
C THR A 179 14.65 24.60 5.87
N PHE A 180 13.94 24.21 6.93
CA PHE A 180 14.34 24.52 8.30
C PHE A 180 15.62 23.77 8.71
N GLN A 181 15.79 22.51 8.30
CA GLN A 181 17.04 21.77 8.50
C GLN A 181 18.21 22.38 7.71
N LEU A 182 17.98 22.80 6.46
CA LEU A 182 19.00 23.48 5.66
C LEU A 182 19.47 24.79 6.29
N ASN A 183 18.55 25.60 6.83
CA ASN A 183 18.90 26.83 7.54
C ASN A 183 19.65 26.59 8.87
N LYS A 184 19.46 25.43 9.51
CA LYS A 184 20.29 25.03 10.67
C LYS A 184 21.68 24.56 10.26
N LEU A 185 21.81 23.90 9.10
CA LEU A 185 23.10 23.44 8.55
C LEU A 185 23.92 24.58 7.94
N SER A 186 23.29 25.61 7.39
CA SER A 186 23.98 26.80 6.85
C SER A 186 24.56 27.74 7.91
N ILE A 187 24.25 27.50 9.20
CA ILE A 187 24.86 28.23 10.33
C ILE A 187 26.19 27.57 10.77
N PHE A 188 26.52 26.39 10.23
CA PHE A 188 27.74 25.65 10.54
C PHE A 188 28.78 25.66 9.40
N TRP A 189 28.63 26.53 8.40
CA TRP A 189 29.64 26.81 7.36
C TRP A 189 29.91 28.31 7.27
#